data_AF-A0A7G9ZAP2-F1
#
_entry.id   AF-A0A7G9ZAP2-F1
#
_cell.length_a   1.000
_cell.length_b   1.000
_cell.length_c   1.000
_cell.angle_alpha   90.00
_cell.angle_beta   90.00
_cell.angle_gamma   90.00
#
_symmetry.space_group_name_H-M   'P 1'
#
loop_
_entity.id
_entity.type
_entity.pdbx_description
1 polymer ?
#
loop_
_entity_poly.entity_id
_entity_poly.type
_entity_poly.pdbx_seq_one_letter_code
_entity_poly.pdbx_strand_id
1 'polypeptide(L)'
;MAIKETVSNAIMDKRSLIAILVIAILWRLGISLDGQIALWESLCSGIALFIMGWSIFAYIYLMSRELKGWLRLCKIYQWIAFGLMAINTYVIVYYAMRWYRLAGVKGVVEAVVPLDFLYRDIRYFVLVVFYCAVIWLTKYLMEMHRDYLLVVKGEQKV
;
A
#
# COMPACT_ATOMS: atom_id res chain seq x y z
N MET A 1 17.81 13.62 -7.74
CA MET A 1 16.82 14.10 -6.75
C MET A 1 15.50 14.45 -7.44
N ALA A 2 15.50 15.32 -8.47
CA ALA A 2 14.31 15.73 -9.22
C ALA A 2 13.41 14.58 -9.72
N ILE A 3 13.95 13.56 -10.40
CA ILE A 3 13.13 12.47 -10.99
C ILE A 3 12.36 11.67 -9.92
N LYS A 4 12.93 11.46 -8.72
CA LYS A 4 12.25 10.76 -7.62
C LYS A 4 11.10 11.60 -7.06
N GLU A 5 11.27 12.92 -6.95
CA GLU A 5 10.20 13.83 -6.52
C GLU A 5 9.07 13.91 -7.56
N THR A 6 9.39 13.95 -8.86
CA THR A 6 8.36 14.02 -9.91
C THR A 6 7.51 12.76 -9.97
N VAL A 7 8.13 11.58 -9.90
CA VAL A 7 7.42 10.29 -9.90
C VAL A 7 6.62 10.11 -8.61
N SER A 8 7.19 10.48 -7.46
CA SER A 8 6.48 10.45 -6.18
C SER A 8 5.27 11.38 -6.19
N ASN A 9 5.42 12.62 -6.66
CA ASN A 9 4.31 13.58 -6.74
C ASN A 9 3.21 13.13 -7.71
N ALA A 10 3.59 12.51 -8.84
CA ALA A 10 2.63 11.99 -9.82
C ALA A 10 1.83 10.80 -9.27
N ILE A 11 2.47 9.86 -8.55
CA ILE A 11 1.79 8.74 -7.90
C ILE A 11 0.90 9.24 -6.74
N MET A 12 1.31 10.31 -6.07
CA MET A 12 0.58 10.93 -4.95
C MET A 12 -0.56 11.86 -5.38
N ASP A 13 -0.85 12.03 -6.67
CA ASP A 13 -1.99 12.83 -7.10
C ASP A 13 -3.32 12.10 -6.80
N LYS A 14 -4.35 12.85 -6.40
CA LYS A 14 -5.69 12.31 -6.10
C LYS A 14 -6.24 11.52 -7.28
N ARG A 15 -5.98 12.01 -8.51
CA ARG A 15 -6.39 11.38 -9.76
C ARG A 15 -5.70 10.04 -9.97
N SER A 16 -4.41 9.94 -9.66
CA SER A 16 -3.64 8.70 -9.75
C SER A 16 -4.12 7.65 -8.74
N LEU A 17 -4.45 8.06 -7.51
CA LEU A 17 -5.03 7.14 -6.51
C LEU A 17 -6.40 6.60 -6.93
N ILE A 18 -7.26 7.45 -7.48
CA ILE A 18 -8.55 7.02 -8.04
C ILE A 18 -8.33 6.06 -9.22
N ALA A 19 -7.38 6.37 -10.12
CA ALA A 19 -7.05 5.50 -11.23
C ALA A 19 -6.56 4.12 -10.77
N ILE A 20 -5.68 4.08 -9.76
CA ILE A 20 -5.19 2.83 -9.16
C ILE A 20 -6.36 2.01 -8.58
N LEU A 21 -7.29 2.65 -7.86
CA LEU A 21 -8.47 1.98 -7.31
C LEU A 21 -9.36 1.42 -8.42
N VAL A 22 -9.66 2.20 -9.45
CA VAL A 22 -10.50 1.77 -10.58
C VAL A 22 -9.84 0.61 -11.33
N ILE A 23 -8.54 0.71 -11.63
CA ILE A 23 -7.80 -0.36 -12.30
C ILE A 23 -7.78 -1.63 -11.44
N ALA A 24 -7.57 -1.52 -10.12
CA ALA A 24 -7.60 -2.64 -9.21
C ALA A 24 -8.99 -3.32 -9.16
N ILE A 25 -10.08 -2.53 -9.20
CA ILE A 25 -11.46 -3.03 -9.28
C ILE A 25 -11.71 -3.73 -10.60
N LEU A 26 -11.38 -3.10 -11.72
CA LEU A 26 -11.58 -3.70 -13.04
C LEU A 26 -10.76 -4.99 -13.20
N TRP A 27 -9.51 -4.98 -12.76
CA TRP A 27 -8.65 -6.17 -12.76
C TRP A 27 -9.30 -7.30 -11.96
N ARG A 28 -9.76 -7.01 -10.74
CA ARG A 28 -10.32 -8.03 -9.85
C ARG A 28 -11.66 -8.56 -10.33
N LEU A 29 -12.50 -7.70 -10.90
CA LEU A 29 -13.75 -8.11 -11.53
C LEU A 29 -13.47 -9.01 -12.73
N GLY A 30 -12.51 -8.64 -13.58
CA GLY A 30 -12.11 -9.42 -14.77
C GLY A 30 -11.72 -10.86 -14.42
N ILE A 31 -10.83 -11.05 -13.45
CA ILE A 31 -10.34 -12.40 -13.05
C ILE A 31 -11.32 -13.17 -12.15
N SER A 32 -12.38 -12.54 -11.64
CA SER A 32 -13.38 -13.18 -10.79
C SER A 32 -14.57 -13.74 -11.59
N LEU A 33 -14.73 -13.30 -12.85
CA LEU A 33 -15.83 -13.72 -13.74
C LEU A 33 -15.84 -15.23 -14.00
N ASP A 34 -14.68 -15.86 -14.13
CA ASP A 34 -14.56 -17.29 -14.45
C ASP A 34 -14.77 -18.22 -13.24
N GLY A 35 -14.97 -17.66 -12.03
CA GLY A 35 -15.21 -18.44 -10.81
C GLY A 35 -14.02 -19.28 -10.31
N GLN A 36 -12.95 -19.39 -11.09
CA GLN A 36 -11.68 -19.99 -10.72
C GLN A 36 -10.53 -19.04 -11.03
N ILE A 37 -9.67 -18.82 -10.05
CA ILE A 37 -8.46 -18.01 -10.25
C ILE A 37 -7.31 -18.95 -10.57
N ALA A 38 -6.73 -18.78 -11.74
CA ALA A 38 -5.53 -19.49 -12.14
C ALA A 38 -4.33 -19.06 -11.28
N LEU A 39 -3.34 -19.96 -11.18
CA LEU A 39 -2.05 -19.67 -10.52
C LEU A 39 -1.46 -18.34 -10.97
N TRP A 40 -1.43 -18.11 -12.28
CA TRP A 40 -0.82 -16.94 -12.90
C TRP A 40 -1.53 -15.63 -12.56
N GLU A 41 -2.86 -15.65 -12.48
CA GLU A 41 -3.66 -14.49 -12.08
C GLU A 41 -3.44 -14.16 -10.60
N SER A 42 -3.35 -15.19 -9.75
CA SER A 42 -3.04 -15.03 -8.33
C SER A 42 -1.59 -14.56 -8.10
N LEU A 43 -0.64 -14.99 -8.93
CA LEU A 43 0.75 -14.50 -8.91
C LEU A 43 0.81 -13.03 -9.30
N CYS A 44 0.15 -12.63 -10.39
CA CYS A 44 0.11 -11.25 -10.85
C CYS A 44 -0.47 -10.30 -9.79
N SER A 45 -1.62 -10.64 -9.21
CA SER A 45 -2.22 -9.82 -8.14
C SER A 45 -1.35 -9.75 -6.87
N GLY A 46 -0.71 -10.86 -6.48
CA GLY A 46 0.17 -10.88 -5.30
C GLY A 46 1.44 -10.06 -5.50
N ILE A 47 2.08 -10.18 -6.66
CA ILE A 47 3.27 -9.39 -7.03
C ILE A 47 2.92 -7.90 -7.07
N ALA A 48 1.77 -7.51 -7.64
CA ALA A 48 1.33 -6.13 -7.67
C ALA A 48 1.15 -5.53 -6.26
N LEU A 49 0.49 -6.26 -5.35
CA LEU A 49 0.34 -5.82 -3.95
C LEU A 49 1.67 -5.76 -3.21
N PHE A 50 2.58 -6.70 -3.48
CA PHE A 50 3.92 -6.69 -2.91
C PHE A 50 4.70 -5.44 -3.37
N ILE A 51 4.77 -5.19 -4.68
CA ILE A 51 5.44 -4.00 -5.21
C ILE A 51 4.83 -2.73 -4.62
N MET A 52 3.50 -2.61 -4.58
CA MET A 52 2.82 -1.44 -4.03
C MET A 52 3.13 -1.25 -2.54
N GLY A 53 2.96 -2.28 -1.71
CA GLY A 53 3.16 -2.21 -0.27
C GLY A 53 4.61 -1.88 0.13
N TRP A 54 5.59 -2.50 -0.53
CA TRP A 54 7.01 -2.20 -0.29
C TRP A 54 7.44 -0.84 -0.82
N SER A 55 6.87 -0.39 -1.95
CA SER A 55 7.14 0.96 -2.46
C SER A 55 6.66 2.04 -1.49
N ILE A 56 5.46 1.85 -0.91
CA ILE A 56 4.91 2.77 0.10
C ILE A 56 5.76 2.76 1.37
N PHE A 57 6.16 1.58 1.83
CA PHE A 57 7.04 1.46 2.99
C PHE A 57 8.37 2.21 2.77
N ALA A 58 9.01 2.00 1.62
CA ALA A 58 10.24 2.70 1.25
C ALA A 58 10.05 4.23 1.20
N TYR A 59 8.92 4.70 0.65
CA TYR A 59 8.58 6.12 0.61
C TYR A 59 8.47 6.73 2.01
N ILE A 60 7.71 6.11 2.90
CA ILE A 60 7.52 6.59 4.28
C ILE A 60 8.81 6.55 5.08
N TYR A 61 9.64 5.53 4.87
CA TYR A 61 10.95 5.43 5.49
C TYR A 61 11.88 6.56 5.05
N LEU A 62 11.91 6.89 3.75
CA LEU A 62 12.67 8.04 3.24
C LEU A 62 12.15 9.35 3.83
N MET A 63 10.83 9.54 3.86
CA MET A 63 10.22 10.74 4.43
C MET A 63 10.56 10.92 5.92
N SER A 64 10.54 9.83 6.70
CA SER A 64 10.95 9.87 8.11
C SER A 64 12.40 10.33 8.31
N ARG A 65 13.29 10.15 7.32
CA ARG A 65 14.69 10.61 7.41
C ARG A 65 14.85 12.09 7.05
N GLU A 66 13.95 12.64 6.24
CA GLU A 66 13.97 14.06 5.84
C GLU A 66 13.39 14.96 6.95
N LEU A 67 12.45 14.44 7.74
CA LEU A 67 11.76 15.14 8.84
C LEU A 67 12.59 15.34 10.13
N LYS A 68 13.93 15.28 10.08
CA LYS A 68 14.85 15.30 11.25
C LYS A 68 14.62 16.42 12.28
N GLY A 69 13.97 17.52 11.90
CA GLY A 69 13.69 18.65 12.79
C GLY A 69 12.48 18.49 13.73
N TRP A 70 11.55 17.57 13.47
CA TRP A 70 10.31 17.47 14.25
C TRP A 70 10.07 16.05 14.77
N LEU A 71 10.61 15.75 15.95
CA LEU A 71 10.57 14.44 16.62
C LEU A 71 9.17 13.81 16.67
N ARG A 72 8.12 14.62 16.85
CA ARG A 72 6.73 14.15 16.95
C ARG A 72 6.23 13.59 15.61
N LEU A 73 6.50 14.27 14.49
CA LEU A 73 6.14 13.78 13.16
C LEU A 73 6.95 12.54 12.80
N CYS A 74 8.26 12.53 13.04
CA CYS A 74 9.10 11.34 12.82
C CYS A 74 8.54 10.11 13.53
N LYS A 75 8.10 10.26 14.78
CA LYS A 75 7.49 9.16 15.54
C LYS A 75 6.19 8.66 14.89
N ILE A 76 5.34 9.54 14.38
CA ILE A 76 4.11 9.16 13.66
C ILE A 76 4.45 8.37 12.39
N TYR A 77 5.39 8.85 11.58
CA TYR A 77 5.84 8.15 10.37
C TYR A 77 6.44 6.77 10.68
N GLN A 78 7.19 6.63 11.78
CA GLN A 78 7.70 5.34 12.24
C GLN A 78 6.59 4.36 12.64
N TRP A 79 5.55 4.83 13.36
CA TRP A 79 4.39 3.99 13.69
C TRP A 79 3.62 3.54 12.45
N ILE A 80 3.45 4.43 11.47
CA ILE A 80 2.83 4.08 10.18
C ILE A 80 3.69 3.05 9.44
N ALA A 81 5.01 3.24 9.40
CA ALA A 81 5.93 2.27 8.79
C ALA A 81 5.89 0.90 9.47
N PHE A 82 5.80 0.86 10.80
CA PHE A 82 5.66 -0.39 11.56
C PHE A 82 4.33 -1.10 11.22
N GLY A 83 3.23 -0.36 11.15
CA GLY A 83 1.93 -0.90 10.71
C GLY A 83 1.97 -1.46 9.29
N LEU A 84 2.59 -0.73 8.36
CA LEU A 84 2.80 -1.21 6.99
C LEU A 84 3.67 -2.47 6.93
N MET A 85 4.72 -2.56 7.74
CA MET A 85 5.56 -3.75 7.80
C MET A 85 4.74 -4.98 8.21
N ALA A 86 3.86 -4.84 9.21
CA ALA A 86 2.98 -5.92 9.64
C ALA A 86 2.00 -6.35 8.52
N ILE A 87 1.39 -5.39 7.83
CA ILE A 87 0.48 -5.66 6.71
C ILE A 87 1.22 -6.29 5.51
N ASN A 88 2.40 -5.78 5.14
CA ASN A 88 3.22 -6.34 4.07
C ASN A 88 3.64 -7.78 4.39
N THR A 89 4.00 -8.06 5.64
CA THR A 89 4.31 -9.42 6.11
C THR A 89 3.09 -10.34 5.98
N TYR A 90 1.91 -9.86 6.37
CA TYR A 90 0.66 -10.59 6.17
C TYR A 90 0.40 -10.91 4.69
N VAL A 91 0.62 -9.95 3.78
CA VAL A 91 0.46 -10.15 2.34
C VAL A 91 1.40 -11.25 1.83
N ILE A 92 2.67 -11.24 2.25
CA ILE A 92 3.65 -12.27 1.88
C ILE A 92 3.18 -13.65 2.33
N VAL A 93 2.85 -13.79 3.61
CA VAL A 93 2.45 -15.07 4.20
C VAL A 93 1.19 -15.60 3.52
N TYR A 94 0.20 -14.75 3.29
CA TYR A 94 -1.04 -15.13 2.62
C TYR A 94 -0.81 -15.61 1.18
N TYR A 95 -0.13 -14.80 0.36
CA TYR A 95 0.10 -15.14 -1.04
C TYR A 95 1.05 -16.34 -1.19
N ALA A 96 2.04 -16.49 -0.30
CA ALA A 96 2.89 -17.67 -0.29
C ALA A 96 2.07 -18.95 -0.05
N MET A 97 1.26 -19.00 1.02
CA MET A 97 0.40 -20.16 1.30
C MET A 97 -0.53 -20.47 0.13
N ARG A 98 -1.09 -19.42 -0.48
CA ARG A 98 -1.99 -19.55 -1.62
C ARG A 98 -1.30 -20.11 -2.87
N TRP A 99 -0.10 -19.61 -3.19
CA TRP A 99 0.67 -20.11 -4.32
C TRP A 99 1.08 -21.57 -4.10
N TYR A 100 1.45 -21.96 -2.88
CA TYR A 100 1.74 -23.36 -2.54
C TYR A 100 0.50 -24.27 -2.71
N ARG A 101 -0.67 -23.83 -2.25
CA ARG A 101 -1.94 -24.56 -2.43
C ARG A 101 -2.26 -24.74 -3.91
N LEU A 102 -2.21 -23.65 -4.68
CA LEU A 102 -2.52 -23.66 -6.10
C LEU A 102 -1.49 -24.44 -6.93
N ALA A 103 -0.23 -24.53 -6.48
CA ALA A 103 0.82 -25.38 -7.05
C ALA A 103 0.65 -26.88 -6.75
N GLY A 104 -0.42 -27.27 -6.03
CA GLY A 104 -0.75 -28.68 -5.79
C GLY A 104 -0.01 -29.32 -4.61
N VAL A 105 0.63 -28.53 -3.73
CA VAL A 105 1.28 -29.05 -2.52
C VAL A 105 0.21 -29.55 -1.54
N LYS A 106 0.11 -30.87 -1.38
CA LYS A 106 -0.83 -31.53 -0.46
C LYS A 106 -0.47 -31.19 1.00
N GLY A 107 -1.47 -30.78 1.80
CA GLY A 107 -1.32 -30.50 3.23
C GLY A 107 -1.35 -29.01 3.61
N VAL A 108 -1.35 -28.10 2.65
CA VAL A 108 -1.52 -26.66 2.88
C VAL A 108 -3.01 -26.33 2.92
N VAL A 109 -3.59 -26.34 4.12
CA VAL A 109 -4.96 -25.90 4.35
C VAL A 109 -4.94 -24.39 4.59
N GLU A 110 -5.55 -23.60 3.71
CA GLU A 110 -5.80 -22.17 4.01
C GLU A 110 -6.64 -22.10 5.29
N ALA A 111 -6.25 -21.30 6.28
CA ALA A 111 -6.85 -21.33 7.62
C ALA A 111 -8.37 -21.00 7.69
N VAL A 112 -9.03 -20.66 6.57
CA VAL A 112 -10.41 -20.14 6.51
C VAL A 112 -11.18 -20.70 5.31
N VAL A 113 -11.52 -21.99 5.34
CA VAL A 113 -11.88 -22.79 4.14
C VAL A 113 -13.30 -22.62 3.53
N PRO A 114 -14.41 -22.22 4.19
CA PRO A 114 -15.72 -22.33 3.51
C PRO A 114 -16.17 -21.10 2.69
N LEU A 115 -15.58 -19.92 2.90
CA LEU A 115 -16.02 -18.65 2.28
C LEU A 115 -14.93 -17.97 1.40
N ASP A 116 -13.94 -18.76 0.96
CA ASP A 116 -12.70 -18.29 0.33
C ASP A 116 -12.88 -17.45 -0.94
N PHE A 117 -13.99 -17.58 -1.67
CA PHE A 117 -14.16 -16.81 -2.93
C PHE A 117 -14.44 -15.33 -2.67
N LEU A 118 -15.45 -15.01 -1.85
CA LEU A 118 -15.86 -13.63 -1.56
C LEU A 118 -14.84 -12.91 -0.67
N TYR A 119 -14.37 -13.59 0.38
CA TYR A 119 -13.41 -13.01 1.32
C TYR A 119 -12.06 -12.70 0.69
N ARG A 120 -11.69 -13.42 -0.38
CA ARG A 120 -10.46 -13.17 -1.12
C ARG A 120 -10.51 -11.86 -1.89
N ASP A 121 -11.60 -11.62 -2.63
CA ASP A 121 -11.72 -10.41 -3.43
C ASP A 121 -11.89 -9.19 -2.52
N ILE A 122 -12.68 -9.33 -1.45
CA ILE A 122 -12.80 -8.32 -0.39
C ILE A 122 -11.43 -8.03 0.23
N ARG A 123 -10.61 -9.04 0.54
CA ARG A 123 -9.27 -8.84 1.10
C ARG A 123 -8.36 -8.06 0.15
N TYR A 124 -8.36 -8.41 -1.13
CA TYR A 124 -7.60 -7.66 -2.13
C TYR A 124 -8.04 -6.19 -2.15
N PHE A 125 -9.35 -5.94 -2.19
CA PHE A 125 -9.90 -4.59 -2.15
C PHE A 125 -9.52 -3.82 -0.90
N VAL A 126 -9.67 -4.43 0.28
CA VAL A 126 -9.32 -3.82 1.56
C VAL A 126 -7.84 -3.46 1.59
N LEU A 127 -6.94 -4.31 1.07
CA LEU A 127 -5.51 -4.02 1.00
C LEU A 127 -5.20 -2.84 0.06
N VAL A 128 -5.80 -2.79 -1.12
CA VAL A 128 -5.61 -1.67 -2.06
C VAL A 128 -6.13 -0.37 -1.44
N VAL A 129 -7.33 -0.39 -0.86
CA VAL A 129 -7.91 0.79 -0.18
C VAL A 129 -7.03 1.22 0.99
N PHE A 130 -6.53 0.28 1.78
CA PHE A 130 -5.59 0.57 2.87
C PHE A 130 -4.33 1.26 2.37
N TYR A 131 -3.69 0.74 1.31
CA TYR A 131 -2.51 1.35 0.72
C TYR A 131 -2.78 2.75 0.16
N CYS A 132 -3.92 2.95 -0.53
CA CYS A 132 -4.33 4.28 -0.99
C CYS A 132 -4.58 5.25 0.18
N ALA A 133 -5.22 4.79 1.25
CA ALA A 133 -5.48 5.60 2.44
C ALA A 133 -4.18 6.01 3.14
N VAL A 134 -3.21 5.11 3.22
CA VAL A 134 -1.87 5.40 3.76
C VAL A 134 -1.14 6.44 2.91
N ILE A 135 -1.17 6.31 1.58
CA ILE A 135 -0.58 7.31 0.68
C ILE A 135 -1.24 8.68 0.90
N TRP A 136 -2.57 8.70 0.97
CA TRP A 136 -3.32 9.93 1.23
C TRP A 136 -2.94 10.57 2.57
N LEU A 137 -2.91 9.77 3.63
CA LEU A 137 -2.59 10.22 4.99
C LEU A 137 -1.17 10.79 5.07
N THR A 138 -0.20 10.11 4.47
CA THR A 138 1.20 10.56 4.47
C THR A 138 1.37 11.87 3.70
N LYS A 139 0.70 12.02 2.56
CA LYS A 139 0.67 13.29 1.82
C LYS A 139 0.10 14.43 2.67
N TYR A 140 -1.06 14.20 3.29
CA TYR A 140 -1.71 15.20 4.14
C TYR A 140 -0.81 15.63 5.31
N LEU A 141 -0.14 14.68 5.96
CA LEU A 141 0.82 14.98 7.03
C LEU A 141 2.01 15.80 6.53
N MET A 142 2.49 15.53 5.31
CA MET A 142 3.59 16.28 4.70
C MET A 142 3.18 17.72 4.35
N GLU A 143 1.98 17.91 3.81
CA GLU A 143 1.44 19.22 3.44
C GLU A 143 1.25 20.09 4.70
N MET A 144 0.66 19.53 5.75
CA MET A 144 0.55 20.20 7.06
C MET A 144 1.90 20.57 7.66
N HIS A 145 2.91 19.70 7.53
CA HIS A 145 4.26 20.00 7.98
C HIS A 145 4.86 21.19 7.22
N ARG A 146 4.69 21.21 5.89
CA ARG A 146 5.20 22.27 5.02
C ARG A 146 4.55 23.61 5.35
N ASP A 147 3.23 23.63 5.49
CA ASP A 147 2.47 24.85 5.80
C ASP A 147 2.86 25.42 7.16
N TYR A 148 3.02 24.57 8.17
CA TYR A 148 3.51 24.99 9.49
C TYR A 148 4.91 25.63 9.40
N LEU A 149 5.81 25.03 8.62
CA LEU A 149 7.18 25.52 8.44
C LEU A 149 7.21 26.86 7.69
N LEU A 150 6.29 27.08 6.76
CA LEU A 150 6.11 28.36 6.06
C LEU A 150 5.60 29.45 7.01
N VAL A 151 4.62 29.14 7.87
CA VAL A 151 4.12 30.09 8.87
C VAL A 151 5.23 30.50 9.84
N VAL A 152 5.96 29.54 10.43
CA VAL A 152 7.05 29.83 11.37
C VAL A 152 8.17 30.65 10.72
N LYS A 153 8.53 30.35 9.46
CA LYS A 153 9.52 31.17 8.72
C LYS A 153 8.99 32.54 8.32
N GLY A 154 7.68 32.68 8.11
CA GLY A 154 7.02 33.95 7.83
C GLY A 154 7.01 34.87 9.05
N GLU A 155 6.74 34.32 10.24
CA GLU A 155 6.80 35.06 11.50
C GLU A 155 8.21 35.51 11.88
N GLN A 156 9.26 34.76 11.51
CA GLN A 156 10.65 35.18 11.73
C GLN A 156 11.14 36.32 10.82
N LYS A 157 10.33 36.74 9.83
CA LYS A 157 10.66 37.83 8.89
C LYS A 157 9.96 39.16 9.19
N VAL A 158 9.16 39.23 10.27
CA VAL A 158 8.52 40.45 10.77
C VAL A 158 9.21 40.88 12.05
#